data_AF-A0A382M4U0-F1
#
_entry.id   AF-A0A382M4U0-F1
#
_cell.length_a   1.000
_cell.length_b   1.000
_cell.length_c   1.000
_cell.angle_alpha   90.00
_cell.angle_beta   90.00
_cell.angle_gamma   90.00
#
_symmetry.space_group_name_H-M   'P 1'
#
loop_
_entity.id
_entity.type
_entity.pdbx_description
1 polymer ?
#
loop_
_entity_poly.entity_id
_entity_poly.type
_entity_poly.pdbx_seq_one_letter_code
_entity_poly.pdbx_strand_id
1 'polypeptide(L)' 'MNFIYGLKLNVYVNENSPIMARKFQQKDRKFQLESVFSPKGDQPGAIDQLLSGIDSGAKYQTLLGVTGSGKTFTLANV' A
#
# COMPACT_ATOMS: atom_id res chain seq x y z
N MET A 1 53.32 11.13 -5.69
CA MET A 1 52.18 11.63 -6.49
C MET A 1 50.94 11.52 -5.61
N ASN A 2 50.48 12.63 -5.05
CA ASN A 2 49.35 12.70 -4.11
C ASN A 2 48.03 12.70 -4.88
N PHE A 3 47.08 11.83 -4.51
CA PHE A 3 45.66 12.02 -4.83
C PHE A 3 44.90 12.34 -3.54
N ILE A 4 44.10 13.39 -3.64
CA ILE A 4 43.48 14.15 -2.56
C ILE A 4 41.97 13.88 -2.62
N TYR A 5 41.34 13.74 -1.45
CA TYR A 5 39.89 13.62 -1.19
C TYR A 5 39.18 12.32 -1.64
N GLY A 6 39.21 11.33 -0.76
CA GLY A 6 38.25 10.22 -0.74
C GLY A 6 37.85 9.96 0.70
N LEU A 7 36.92 10.74 1.25
CA LEU A 7 36.26 10.44 2.52
C LEU A 7 35.54 9.09 2.36
N LYS A 8 36.19 8.00 2.76
CA LYS A 8 35.50 6.77 3.11
C LYS A 8 34.65 7.08 4.34
N LEU A 9 33.38 7.40 4.12
CA LEU A 9 32.36 7.33 5.16
C LEU A 9 32.26 5.86 5.60
N ASN A 10 33.11 5.49 6.56
CA ASN A 10 32.88 4.31 7.38
C ASN A 10 31.66 4.65 8.25
N VAL A 11 30.47 4.46 7.69
CA VAL A 11 29.25 4.37 8.49
C VAL A 11 29.47 3.16 9.38
N TYR A 12 29.80 3.42 10.65
CA TYR A 12 29.84 2.38 11.67
C TYR A 12 28.41 1.83 11.78
N VAL A 13 28.15 0.73 11.08
CA VAL A 13 26.97 -0.09 11.32
C VAL A 13 27.23 -0.77 12.65
N ASN A 14 26.87 -0.09 13.73
CA ASN A 14 26.80 -0.72 15.04
C ASN A 14 25.58 -1.65 15.01
N GLU A 15 25.80 -2.94 15.17
CA GLU A 15 24.76 -3.98 15.29
C GLU A 15 23.76 -3.70 16.44
N ASN A 16 24.11 -2.83 17.38
CA ASN A 16 23.24 -2.33 18.45
C ASN A 16 22.52 -1.00 18.10
N SER A 17 22.57 -0.56 16.83
CA SER A 17 21.85 0.64 16.40
C SER A 17 20.33 0.40 16.46
N PRO A 18 19.54 1.27 17.13
CA PRO A 18 18.08 1.12 17.22
C PRO A 18 17.38 1.17 15.85
N ILE A 19 18.09 1.63 14.81
CA ILE A 19 17.67 1.66 13.41
C ILE A 19 17.52 0.22 12.85
N MET A 20 18.29 -0.75 13.34
CA MET A 20 18.17 -2.17 12.98
C MET A 20 17.05 -2.88 13.77
N ALA A 21 16.84 -2.50 15.04
CA ALA A 21 15.81 -3.09 15.90
C ALA A 21 14.37 -2.87 15.38
N ARG A 22 14.14 -1.83 14.56
CA ARG A 22 12.83 -1.55 13.95
C ARG A 22 12.57 -2.25 12.61
N LYS A 23 13.57 -2.89 12.00
CA LYS A 23 13.47 -3.27 10.57
C LYS A 23 12.66 -4.54 10.26
N PHE A 24 12.22 -5.35 11.23
CA PHE A 24 11.52 -6.61 10.90
C PHE A 24 10.33 -6.97 11.81
N GLN A 25 9.80 -6.03 12.59
CA GLN A 25 8.58 -6.25 13.39
C GLN A 25 7.34 -5.52 12.84
N GLN A 26 7.19 -5.41 11.52
CA GLN A 26 5.88 -5.07 10.97
C GLN A 26 5.03 -6.34 10.83
N LYS A 27 4.47 -6.73 11.98
CA LYS A 27 3.38 -7.70 12.08
C LYS A 27 2.16 -7.07 11.39
N ASP A 28 1.65 -7.72 10.34
CA ASP A 28 0.37 -7.54 9.64
C ASP A 28 -0.32 -6.19 9.85
N ARG A 29 0.15 -5.14 9.16
CA ARG A 29 -0.58 -3.87 9.09
C ARG A 29 -1.75 -4.03 8.11
N LYS A 30 -2.92 -4.40 8.65
CA LYS A 30 -4.18 -4.36 7.89
C LYS A 30 -4.46 -2.94 7.41
N PHE A 31 -4.89 -2.81 6.17
CA PHE A 31 -5.37 -1.53 5.64
C PHE A 31 -6.62 -1.11 6.43
N GLN A 32 -6.67 0.16 6.84
CA GLN A 32 -7.82 0.75 7.55
C GLN A 32 -8.25 1.99 6.77
N LEU A 33 -9.45 1.95 6.19
CA LEU A 33 -10.03 3.08 5.50
C LEU A 33 -10.77 3.97 6.49
N GLU A 34 -10.30 5.20 6.67
CA GLU A 34 -11.02 6.23 7.44
C GLU A 34 -11.94 7.03 6.52
N SER A 35 -13.24 7.02 6.79
CA SER A 35 -14.23 7.77 6.03
C SER A 35 -15.50 8.00 6.86
N VAL A 36 -16.12 9.16 6.69
CA VAL A 36 -17.47 9.47 7.23
C VAL A 36 -18.59 8.97 6.31
N PHE A 37 -18.24 8.52 5.10
CA PHE A 37 -19.17 8.02 4.10
C PHE A 37 -19.11 6.50 4.01
N SER A 38 -20.26 5.86 3.84
CA SER A 38 -20.35 4.45 3.47
C SER A 38 -20.55 4.32 1.95
N PRO A 39 -20.17 3.18 1.34
CA PRO A 39 -20.49 2.89 -0.06
C PRO A 39 -22.00 2.99 -0.31
N LYS A 40 -22.40 3.60 -1.43
CA LYS A 40 -23.81 3.80 -1.81
C LYS A 40 -24.01 3.65 -3.32
N GLY A 41 -25.28 3.53 -3.74
CA GLY A 41 -25.62 3.28 -5.15
C GLY A 41 -25.05 1.94 -5.60
N ASP A 42 -24.36 1.94 -6.74
CA ASP A 42 -23.78 0.72 -7.33
C ASP A 42 -22.42 0.32 -6.70
N GLN A 43 -21.86 1.16 -5.82
CA GLN A 43 -20.53 0.93 -5.23
C GLN A 43 -20.43 -0.40 -4.45
N PRO A 44 -21.38 -0.77 -3.56
CA PRO A 44 -21.30 -2.04 -2.83
C PRO A 44 -21.19 -3.24 -3.76
N GLY A 45 -22.05 -3.31 -4.80
CA GLY A 45 -22.01 -4.42 -5.77
C GLY A 45 -20.73 -4.44 -6.60
N ALA A 46 -20.16 -3.28 -6.92
CA ALA A 46 -18.86 -3.21 -7.60
C ALA A 46 -17.71 -3.69 -6.72
N ILE A 47 -17.72 -3.37 -5.42
CA ILE A 47 -16.74 -3.86 -4.44
C ILE A 47 -16.83 -5.38 -4.33
N ASP A 48 -18.03 -5.93 -4.16
CA ASP A 48 -18.25 -7.37 -4.04
C ASP A 48 -17.75 -8.14 -5.27
N GLN A 49 -18.00 -7.63 -6.47
CA GLN A 49 -17.52 -8.24 -7.72
C GLN A 49 -15.98 -8.21 -7.81
N LEU A 50 -15.37 -7.09 -7.43
CA LEU A 50 -13.90 -6.95 -7.44
C LEU A 50 -13.24 -7.90 -6.44
N LEU A 51 -13.78 -8.00 -5.23
CA LEU A 51 -13.33 -8.92 -4.20
C LEU A 51 -13.49 -10.38 -4.64
N SER A 52 -14.66 -10.74 -5.18
CA SER A 52 -14.89 -12.08 -5.72
C SER A 52 -13.90 -12.43 -6.83
N GLY A 53 -13.56 -11.48 -7.70
CA GLY A 53 -12.55 -11.68 -8.73
C GLY A 53 -11.15 -11.87 -8.16
N ILE A 54 -10.79 -11.16 -7.08
CA ILE A 54 -9.50 -11.35 -6.39
C ILE A 54 -9.47 -12.75 -5.77
N ASP A 55 -10.52 -13.14 -5.05
CA ASP A 55 -10.62 -14.44 -4.37
C ASP A 55 -10.61 -15.61 -5.38
N SER A 56 -11.18 -15.42 -6.57
CA SER A 56 -11.13 -16.42 -7.64
C SER A 56 -9.80 -16.45 -8.41
N GLY A 57 -8.83 -15.59 -8.07
CA GLY A 57 -7.53 -15.49 -8.75
C GLY A 57 -7.60 -14.85 -10.14
N ALA A 58 -8.60 -14.00 -10.41
CA ALA A 58 -8.71 -13.31 -11.68
C ALA A 58 -7.52 -12.35 -11.88
N LYS A 59 -6.73 -12.60 -12.93
CA LYS A 59 -5.50 -11.85 -13.21
C LYS A 59 -5.76 -10.38 -13.58
N TYR A 60 -6.89 -10.11 -14.24
CA TYR A 60 -7.26 -8.78 -14.72
C TYR A 60 -8.72 -8.51 -14.41
N GLN A 61 -9.01 -7.30 -13.92
CA GLN A 61 -10.35 -6.82 -13.64
C GLN A 61 -10.46 -5.36 -14.11
N THR A 62 -11.66 -4.90 -14.44
CA THR A 62 -11.91 -3.52 -14.89
C THR A 62 -13.09 -2.94 -14.14
N LEU A 63 -12.87 -1.85 -13.41
CA LEU A 63 -13.93 -1.08 -12.77
C LEU A 63 -14.45 -0.02 -13.75
N LEU A 64 -15.56 -0.30 -14.42
CA LEU A 64 -16.23 0.66 -15.28
C LEU A 64 -17.12 1.58 -14.45
N GLY A 65 -16.95 2.90 -14.59
CA GLY A 65 -17.80 3.87 -13.91
C GLY A 65 -17.71 5.25 -14.52
N VAL A 66 -18.83 5.98 -14.51
CA VAL A 66 -18.93 7.36 -15.00
C VAL A 66 -18.09 8.34 -14.14
N THR A 67 -17.88 9.56 -14.63
CA THR A 67 -17.20 10.61 -13.84
C THR A 67 -18.06 10.98 -12.62
N GLY A 68 -17.44 11.16 -11.45
CA GLY A 68 -18.14 11.50 -10.20
C GLY A 68 -18.77 10.32 -9.45
N SER A 69 -18.74 9.09 -9.97
CA SER A 69 -19.33 7.91 -9.31
C SER A 69 -18.55 7.40 -8.09
N GLY A 70 -17.40 8.00 -7.76
CA GLY A 70 -16.59 7.61 -6.61
C GLY A 70 -15.69 6.40 -6.82
N LYS A 71 -15.13 6.20 -8.04
CA LYS A 71 -14.22 5.08 -8.35
C LYS A 71 -13.05 4.94 -7.37
N THR A 72 -12.44 6.05 -6.94
CA THR A 72 -11.36 6.04 -5.93
C THR A 72 -11.84 5.48 -4.60
N PHE A 73 -13.01 5.92 -4.14
CA PHE A 73 -13.60 5.43 -2.89
C PHE A 73 -14.00 3.96 -2.99
N THR A 74 -14.50 3.53 -4.15
CA THR A 74 -14.82 2.13 -4.44
C THR A 74 -13.57 1.25 -4.30
N LEU A 75 -12.47 1.62 -4.96
CA LEU A 75 -11.22 0.84 -4.90
C LEU A 75 -10.58 0.85 -3.50
N ALA A 76 -10.74 1.92 -2.73
CA ALA A 76 -10.22 1.98 -1.37
C ALA A 76 -10.97 1.05 -0.39
N ASN A 77 -12.16 0.57 -0.73
CA ASN A 77 -12.94 -0.38 0.06
C ASN A 77 -12.69 -1.85 -0.35
N VAL A 78 -11.82 -2.10 -1.33
CA VAL A 78 -11.37 -3.44 -1.75
C VAL A 78 -10.09 -3.80 -1.01
#